data_AF-A0A969M0T5-F1
#
_entry.id   AF-A0A969M0T5-F1
#
_cell.length_a   1.000
_cell.length_b   1.000
_cell.length_c   1.000
_cell.angle_alpha   90.00
_cell.angle_beta   90.00
_cell.angle_gamma   90.00
#
_symmetry.space_group_name_H-M   'P 1'
#
loop_
_entity.id
_entity.type
_entity.pdbx_description
1 polymer ?
#
loop_
_entity_poly.entity_id
_entity_poly.type
_entity_poly.pdbx_seq_one_letter_code
_entity_poly.pdbx_strand_id
1 'polypeptide(L)'
;LADCQARHPQSLDSHVNLSLFALNLAKLALAPEQPCDSSLHFSIASFKRLALNQHLLELFISMFELEPTLIKSHPNYQNLCQYGAITS
;
A
#
# COMPACT_ATOMS: atom_id res chain seq x y z
N LEU A 1 -10.92 -7.56 2.00
CA LEU A 1 -10.06 -8.11 3.08
C LEU A 1 -10.64 -7.83 4.46
N ALA A 2 -11.08 -6.61 4.78
CA ALA A 2 -11.71 -6.34 6.07
C ALA A 2 -13.19 -6.75 6.10
N ASP A 3 -13.92 -6.55 4.99
CA ASP A 3 -15.36 -6.80 4.96
C ASP A 3 -15.69 -8.06 4.16
N CYS A 4 -15.90 -9.17 4.87
CA CYS A 4 -16.49 -10.38 4.31
C CYS A 4 -17.94 -10.48 4.79
N GLN A 5 -18.89 -10.46 3.86
CA GLN A 5 -20.32 -10.66 4.14
C GLN A 5 -20.78 -12.09 3.81
N ALA A 6 -19.83 -13.02 3.62
CA ALA A 6 -20.16 -14.41 3.34
C ALA A 6 -20.75 -15.08 4.59
N ARG A 7 -21.78 -15.91 4.39
CA ARG A 7 -22.46 -16.63 5.47
C ARG A 7 -22.18 -18.14 5.45
N HIS A 8 -21.52 -18.63 4.40
CA HIS A 8 -21.20 -20.03 4.24
C HIS A 8 -19.80 -20.33 4.79
N PRO A 9 -19.61 -21.39 5.61
CA PRO A 9 -18.33 -21.69 6.27
C PRO A 9 -17.14 -21.76 5.31
N GLN A 10 -17.27 -22.50 4.21
CA GLN A 10 -16.20 -22.65 3.21
C GLN A 10 -15.78 -21.31 2.57
N SER A 11 -16.73 -20.38 2.40
CA SER A 11 -16.44 -19.05 1.84
C SER A 11 -15.71 -18.17 2.85
N LEU A 12 -16.03 -18.32 4.15
CA LEU A 12 -15.29 -17.66 5.22
C LEU A 12 -13.85 -18.18 5.30
N ASP A 13 -13.66 -19.51 5.29
CA ASP A 13 -12.33 -20.13 5.34
C ASP A 13 -11.46 -19.68 4.15
N SER A 14 -12.04 -19.71 2.95
CA SER A 14 -11.36 -19.24 1.74
C SER A 14 -10.98 -17.76 1.85
N HIS A 15 -11.89 -16.90 2.30
CA HIS A 15 -11.61 -15.47 2.48
C HIS A 15 -10.51 -15.23 3.50
N VAL A 16 -10.52 -15.92 4.64
CA VAL A 16 -9.47 -15.80 5.68
C VAL A 16 -8.12 -16.24 5.14
N ASN A 17 -8.05 -17.41 4.50
CA ASN A 17 -6.80 -17.92 3.93
C ASN A 17 -6.22 -16.99 2.86
N LEU A 18 -7.06 -16.49 1.96
CA LEU A 18 -6.65 -15.53 0.94
C LEU A 18 -6.21 -14.20 1.56
N SER A 19 -6.84 -13.78 2.66
CA SER A 19 -6.45 -12.58 3.41
C SER A 19 -5.07 -12.71 4.04
N LEU A 20 -4.78 -13.85 4.67
CA LEU A 20 -3.47 -14.13 5.25
C LEU A 20 -2.39 -14.27 4.18
N PHE A 21 -2.71 -14.92 3.06
CA PHE A 21 -1.81 -15.03 1.92
C PHE A 21 -1.46 -13.66 1.33
N ALA A 22 -2.45 -12.81 1.07
CA ALA A 22 -2.24 -11.45 0.57
C ALA A 22 -1.42 -10.60 1.55
N LEU A 23 -1.63 -10.77 2.87
CA LEU A 23 -0.85 -10.09 3.90
C LEU A 23 0.62 -10.56 3.90
N ASN A 24 0.87 -11.86 3.75
CA ASN A 24 2.23 -12.40 3.67
C ASN A 24 2.96 -11.90 2.41
N LEU A 25 2.28 -11.87 1.26
CA LEU A 25 2.83 -11.29 0.04
C LEU A 25 3.16 -9.81 0.20
N ALA A 26 2.26 -9.03 0.82
CA ALA A 26 2.51 -7.62 1.06
C ALA A 26 3.73 -7.41 1.96
N LYS A 27 3.87 -8.16 3.06
CA LYS A 27 5.06 -8.10 3.92
C LYS A 27 6.35 -8.45 3.15
N LEU A 28 6.31 -9.48 2.31
CA LEU A 28 7.46 -9.89 1.49
C LEU A 28 7.88 -8.77 0.53
N ALA A 29 6.93 -8.03 -0.05
CA ALA A 29 7.21 -6.91 -0.93
C ALA A 29 7.90 -5.73 -0.21
N LEU A 30 7.70 -5.56 1.11
CA LEU A 30 8.38 -4.52 1.91
C LEU A 30 9.72 -4.96 2.50
N ALA A 31 9.96 -6.26 2.64
CA ALA A 31 11.17 -6.81 3.26
C ALA A 31 12.51 -6.27 2.69
N PRO A 32 12.65 -5.95 1.38
CA PRO A 32 13.91 -5.42 0.85
C PRO A 32 14.27 -4.01 1.35
N GLU A 33 13.31 -3.24 1.86
CA GLU A 33 13.52 -1.83 2.21
C GLU A 33 13.90 -1.60 3.68
N GLN A 34 13.95 -2.65 4.51
CA GLN A 34 14.20 -2.51 5.95
C GLN A 34 15.53 -3.13 6.41
N PRO A 35 16.28 -2.44 7.29
CA PRO A 35 17.47 -3.00 7.92
C PRO A 35 17.09 -4.15 8.87
N CYS A 36 17.97 -5.15 8.95
CA CYS A 36 17.81 -6.43 9.68
C CYS A 36 17.40 -6.26 11.16
N ASP A 37 17.70 -5.13 11.78
CA ASP A 37 17.46 -4.84 13.20
C ASP A 37 16.18 -4.04 13.51
N SER A 38 15.38 -3.66 12.49
CA SER A 38 14.13 -2.93 12.73
C SER A 38 12.96 -3.88 12.95
N SER A 39 12.19 -3.66 14.02
CA SER A 39 10.90 -4.34 14.20
C SER A 39 9.99 -3.99 13.02
N LEU A 40 9.62 -5.00 12.23
CA LEU A 40 8.79 -4.81 11.04
C LEU A 40 7.37 -4.42 11.45
N HIS A 41 7.10 -3.11 11.49
CA HIS A 41 5.77 -2.56 11.72
C HIS A 41 5.03 -2.50 10.38
N PHE A 42 4.23 -3.53 10.08
CA PHE A 42 3.41 -3.59 8.87
C PHE A 42 1.96 -3.20 9.15
N SER A 43 1.46 -2.22 8.39
CA SER A 43 0.05 -1.84 8.36
C SER A 43 -0.49 -1.99 6.94
N ILE A 44 -1.44 -2.89 6.76
CA ILE A 44 -2.11 -3.06 5.46
C ILE A 44 -2.87 -1.81 5.02
N ALA A 45 -3.34 -1.01 5.99
CA ALA A 45 -4.00 0.26 5.71
C ALA A 45 -2.99 1.29 5.19
N SER A 46 -1.79 1.36 5.77
CA SER A 46 -0.70 2.20 5.25
C SER A 46 -0.27 1.74 3.85
N PHE A 47 -0.06 0.44 3.66
CA PHE A 47 0.32 -0.13 2.36
C PHE A 47 -0.67 0.23 1.25
N LYS A 48 -1.97 0.09 1.51
CA LYS A 48 -3.02 0.49 0.56
C LYS A 48 -3.01 1.98 0.26
N ARG A 49 -2.81 2.83 1.27
CA ARG A 49 -2.78 4.28 1.10
C ARG A 49 -1.58 4.73 0.27
N LEU A 50 -0.39 4.19 0.53
CA LEU A 50 0.80 4.47 -0.26
C LEU A 50 0.57 4.17 -1.75
N ALA A 51 0.07 2.97 -2.06
CA ALA A 51 -0.23 2.56 -3.42
C ALA A 51 -1.30 3.45 -4.09
N LEU A 52 -2.35 3.81 -3.35
CA LEU A 52 -3.41 4.71 -3.83
C LEU A 52 -2.88 6.11 -4.13
N ASN A 53 -2.10 6.70 -3.21
CA ASN A 53 -1.53 8.04 -3.38
C ASN A 53 -0.60 8.10 -4.58
N GLN A 54 0.28 7.11 -4.73
CA GLN A 54 1.15 7.02 -5.89
C GLN A 54 0.33 6.94 -7.18
N HIS A 55 -0.67 6.05 -7.24
CA HIS A 55 -1.52 5.94 -8.42
C HIS A 55 -2.28 7.25 -8.72
N LEU A 56 -2.80 7.91 -7.70
CA LEU A 56 -3.49 9.19 -7.82
C LEU A 56 -2.55 10.26 -8.40
N LEU A 57 -1.32 10.36 -7.90
CA LEU A 57 -0.33 11.31 -8.41
C LEU A 57 0.03 11.03 -9.87
N GLU A 58 0.19 9.76 -10.27
CA GLU A 58 0.39 9.40 -11.68
C GLU A 58 -0.79 9.85 -12.55
N LEU A 59 -2.03 9.69 -12.06
CA LEU A 59 -3.21 10.19 -12.76
C LEU A 59 -3.20 11.71 -12.88
N PHE A 60 -2.85 12.45 -11.83
CA PHE A 60 -2.71 13.91 -11.91
C PHE A 60 -1.65 14.31 -12.92
N ILE A 61 -0.48 13.68 -12.89
CA ILE A 61 0.61 13.96 -13.84
C ILE A 61 0.13 13.72 -15.28
N SER A 62 -0.52 12.58 -15.53
CA SER A 62 -1.02 12.21 -16.86
C SER A 62 -2.17 13.10 -17.34
N MET A 63 -3.18 13.35 -16.50
CA MET A 63 -4.41 14.05 -16.91
C MET A 63 -4.20 15.55 -17.09
N PHE A 64 -3.24 16.15 -16.38
CA PHE A 64 -2.89 17.56 -16.52
C PHE A 64 -1.63 17.78 -17.39
N GLU A 65 -1.14 16.74 -18.05
CA GLU A 65 0.03 16.79 -18.95
C GLU A 65 1.27 17.42 -18.27
N LEU A 66 1.46 17.11 -16.99
CA LEU A 66 2.60 17.61 -16.21
C LEU A 66 3.87 16.86 -16.61
N GLU A 67 5.02 17.52 -16.53
CA GLU A 67 6.31 16.87 -16.80
C GLU A 67 6.64 15.90 -15.64
N PRO A 68 6.67 14.57 -15.87
CA PRO A 68 6.75 13.59 -14.80
C PRO A 68 8.05 13.67 -14.00
N THR A 69 9.18 13.98 -14.65
CA THR A 69 10.50 13.98 -14.02
C THR A 69 10.61 15.09 -12.98
N LEU A 70 10.13 16.29 -13.32
CA LEU A 70 10.10 17.48 -12.47
C LEU A 70 9.21 17.23 -11.26
N ILE A 71 8.01 16.69 -11.47
CA ILE A 71 7.08 16.39 -10.39
C ILE A 71 7.66 15.32 -9.45
N LYS A 72 8.16 14.20 -10.00
CA LYS A 72 8.69 13.08 -9.19
C LYS A 72 10.01 13.41 -8.49
N SER A 73 10.82 14.31 -9.06
CA SER A 73 12.05 14.81 -8.43
C SER A 73 11.81 15.81 -7.30
N HIS A 74 10.59 16.36 -7.20
CA HIS A 74 10.28 17.37 -6.21
C HIS A 74 10.35 16.78 -4.79
N PRO A 75 11.00 17.43 -3.80
CA PRO A 75 11.19 16.88 -2.46
C PRO A 75 9.88 16.51 -1.75
N ASN A 76 8.79 17.24 -2.04
CA ASN A 76 7.46 16.94 -1.49
C ASN A 76 6.74 15.76 -2.16
N TYR A 77 7.24 15.21 -3.27
CA TYR A 77 6.60 14.08 -3.94
C TYR A 77 6.47 12.89 -2.97
N GLN A 78 7.55 12.58 -2.25
CA GLN A 78 7.53 11.48 -1.27
C GLN A 78 6.59 11.75 -0.10
N ASN A 79 6.49 13.02 0.36
CA ASN A 79 5.54 13.41 1.40
C ASN A 79 4.09 13.18 0.96
N LEU A 80 3.78 13.46 -0.32
CA LEU A 80 2.45 13.22 -0.88
C LEU A 80 2.17 11.72 -1.06
N CYS A 81 3.16 10.93 -1.50
CA CYS A 81 3.06 9.47 -1.51
C CYS A 81 2.74 8.92 -0.11
N GLN A 82 3.41 9.45 0.92
CA GLN A 82 3.25 9.04 2.32
C GLN A 82 2.01 9.63 3.03
N TYR A 83 1.26 10.51 2.36
CA TYR A 83 0.15 11.24 2.98
C TYR A 83 -0.92 10.30 3.56
N GLY A 84 -1.25 10.47 4.85
CA GLY A 84 -2.26 9.67 5.54
C GLY A 84 -1.88 8.20 5.79
N ALA A 85 -0.65 7.78 5.44
CA ALA A 85 -0.12 6.51 5.92
C ALA A 85 0.00 6.55 7.45
N ILE A 86 -0.35 5.45 8.11
CA ILE A 86 -0.17 5.34 9.56
C ILE A 86 1.32 5.11 9.78
N THR A 87 2.01 6.11 10.30
CA THR A 87 3.39 6.01 10.78
C THR A 87 3.36 5.30 12.12
N SER A 88 4.10 4.19 12.24
CA SER A 88 4.42 3.58 13.54
C SER A 88 5.68 4.20 14.10
#